data_AF-A0A914AXY8-F1
#
_entry.id   AF-A0A914AXY8-F1
#
_cell.length_a   1.000
_cell.length_b   1.000
_cell.length_c   1.000
_cell.angle_alpha   90.00
_cell.angle_beta   90.00
_cell.angle_gamma   90.00
#
_symmetry.space_group_name_H-M   'P 1'
#
loop_
_entity.id
_entity.type
_entity.pdbx_description
1 polymer ?
#
loop_
_entity_poly.entity_id
_entity_poly.type
_entity_poly.pdbx_seq_one_letter_code
_entity_poly.pdbx_strand_id
1 'polypeptide(L)'
;MIPRDSMRCRSNMYAQLFCVLQCCNATMTLLSAELTGTKIDSRESGPVNVQLSEWLWRGSESRALAQKALHSGFIKGIKSGLLDPRHFGSFFVQDAVFCFHVVQHLKIALQKYPSDSTLTAVLQEQIRTNEKYTRDLFQQWHIANPNGILLGKAAEEYVKFEREVAEDMSPLYLLIAMLPCEKLWSWLAMELQYEISATNVYRFWVDDHVSIDPVLATFIDENAGRYNVDLDTAMFIYQKALYWEGEFFESASAGSN
;
A
#
# COMPACT_ATOMS: atom_id res chain seq x y z
N MET A 1 0.60 -33.13 35.98
CA MET A 1 1.84 -32.60 35.39
C MET A 1 1.69 -32.74 33.87
N ILE A 2 1.28 -31.67 33.19
CA ILE A 2 0.99 -31.68 31.75
C ILE A 2 2.31 -31.40 31.01
N PRO A 3 2.70 -32.19 29.98
CA PRO A 3 4.02 -32.05 29.35
C PRO A 3 4.20 -30.71 28.63
N ARG A 4 5.40 -30.14 28.74
CA ARG A 4 5.85 -28.86 28.17
C ARG A 4 6.07 -28.88 26.64
N ASP A 5 5.20 -29.57 25.88
CA ASP A 5 5.34 -29.67 24.41
C ASP A 5 4.29 -28.86 23.63
N SER A 6 3.38 -28.14 24.29
CA SER A 6 2.39 -27.29 23.62
C SER A 6 2.89 -25.89 23.21
N MET A 7 4.16 -25.54 23.50
CA MET A 7 4.73 -24.24 23.13
C MET A 7 5.53 -24.23 21.82
N ARG A 8 5.85 -25.39 21.24
CA ARG A 8 6.61 -25.46 19.96
C ARG A 8 5.78 -25.30 18.69
N CYS A 9 4.45 -25.35 18.79
CA CYS A 9 3.57 -25.05 17.65
C CYS A 9 3.36 -23.55 17.40
N ARG A 10 3.77 -22.67 18.33
CA ARG A 10 3.60 -21.21 18.16
C ARG A 10 4.71 -20.58 17.32
N SER A 11 5.89 -21.19 17.25
CA SER A 11 7.08 -20.56 16.66
C SER A 11 7.11 -20.55 15.11
N ASN A 12 6.33 -21.40 14.45
CA ASN A 12 6.33 -21.52 12.98
C ASN A 12 5.24 -20.70 12.27
N MET A 13 4.28 -20.13 13.01
CA MET A 13 3.26 -19.26 12.42
C MET A 13 3.71 -17.79 12.33
N TYR A 14 4.76 -17.41 13.09
CA TYR A 14 5.30 -16.05 13.13
C TYR A 14 6.44 -15.77 12.13
N ALA A 15 6.88 -16.77 11.36
CA ALA A 15 8.03 -16.63 10.45
C ALA A 15 7.66 -16.26 9.00
N GLN A 16 6.40 -15.90 8.69
CA GLN A 16 5.92 -15.83 7.31
C GLN A 16 5.05 -14.60 6.95
N LEU A 17 5.00 -13.54 7.75
CA LEU A 17 4.16 -12.35 7.48
C LEU A 17 4.94 -11.08 7.04
N PHE A 18 6.02 -11.23 6.28
CA PHE A 18 6.66 -10.10 5.58
C PHE A 18 5.97 -9.81 4.24
N CYS A 19 4.68 -9.48 4.30
CA CYS A 19 3.82 -9.50 3.13
C CYS A 19 3.74 -8.12 2.43
N VAL A 20 3.10 -7.09 3.01
CA VAL A 20 2.91 -5.79 2.33
C VAL A 20 4.23 -5.03 2.13
N LEU A 21 5.20 -5.25 3.03
CA LEU A 21 6.57 -4.72 2.92
C LEU A 21 7.25 -5.09 1.60
N GLN A 22 6.91 -6.22 0.96
CA GLN A 22 7.57 -6.63 -0.27
C GLN A 22 7.07 -5.84 -1.48
N CYS A 23 5.77 -5.61 -1.67
CA CYS A 23 5.22 -4.83 -2.81
C CYS A 23 5.94 -3.51 -3.08
N CYS A 24 6.41 -2.88 -2.01
CA CYS A 24 6.91 -1.52 -1.97
C CYS A 24 8.44 -1.46 -1.95
N ASN A 25 9.09 -2.52 -1.44
CA ASN A 25 10.52 -2.55 -1.19
C ASN A 25 11.27 -3.20 -2.37
N ALA A 26 11.29 -2.45 -3.47
CA ALA A 26 12.11 -2.70 -4.65
C ALA A 26 13.49 -2.04 -4.47
N THR A 27 14.53 -2.77 -4.08
CA THR A 27 15.86 -2.14 -3.89
C THR A 27 16.41 -1.66 -5.24
N MET A 28 16.24 -0.36 -5.55
CA MET A 28 16.86 0.28 -6.72
C MET A 28 18.28 0.73 -6.38
N THR A 29 19.27 -0.04 -6.79
CA THR A 29 20.66 0.44 -6.84
C THR A 29 20.87 1.16 -8.18
N LEU A 30 20.39 2.40 -8.33
CA LEU A 30 20.70 3.22 -9.50
C LEU A 30 21.08 4.65 -9.09
N LEU A 31 22.36 4.95 -9.34
CA LEU A 31 23.04 6.26 -9.47
C LEU A 31 22.37 7.46 -8.79
N SER A 32 22.96 7.85 -7.67
CA SER A 32 22.80 9.17 -7.05
C SER A 32 22.99 10.29 -8.07
N ALA A 33 21.90 10.87 -8.55
CA ALA A 33 21.89 12.22 -9.09
C ALA A 33 21.67 13.19 -7.93
N GLU A 34 22.34 14.34 -7.97
CA GLU A 34 22.28 15.36 -6.92
C GLU A 34 20.83 15.72 -6.57
N LEU A 35 20.50 15.55 -5.29
CA LEU A 35 19.23 15.89 -4.66
C LEU A 35 18.88 17.36 -4.92
N THR A 36 18.08 17.62 -5.95
CA THR A 36 17.40 18.91 -6.14
C THR A 36 15.93 18.66 -5.86
N GLY A 37 15.52 18.91 -4.60
CA GLY A 37 14.13 18.79 -4.20
C GLY A 37 13.22 19.58 -5.16
N THR A 38 12.14 18.94 -5.61
CA THR A 38 11.14 19.58 -6.45
C THR A 38 10.58 20.78 -5.68
N LYS A 39 10.80 22.01 -6.18
CA LYS A 39 10.20 23.21 -5.58
C LYS A 39 8.69 23.17 -5.82
N ILE A 40 7.93 22.84 -4.78
CA ILE A 40 6.48 22.92 -4.78
C ILE A 40 6.10 24.31 -4.25
N ASP A 41 5.47 25.13 -5.09
CA ASP A 41 4.97 26.44 -4.69
C ASP A 41 3.58 26.27 -4.04
N SER A 42 3.53 26.22 -2.70
CA SER A 42 2.26 26.17 -1.99
C SER A 42 1.63 27.55 -1.97
N ARG A 43 0.39 27.67 -2.51
CA ARG A 43 -0.39 28.92 -2.53
C ARG A 43 -0.70 29.53 -1.15
N GLU A 44 -0.31 28.88 -0.05
CA GLU A 44 -0.57 29.36 1.31
C GLU A 44 0.69 29.62 2.16
N SER A 45 1.92 29.34 1.71
CA SER A 45 3.09 29.54 2.58
C SER A 45 4.46 29.60 1.87
N GLY A 46 4.58 30.26 0.72
CA GLY A 46 5.88 30.45 0.05
C GLY A 46 6.56 29.12 -0.36
N PRO A 47 7.74 29.16 -0.98
CA PRO A 47 8.38 27.94 -1.47
C PRO A 47 8.96 27.14 -0.30
N VAL A 48 8.18 26.22 0.24
CA VAL A 48 8.69 25.16 1.12
C VAL A 48 9.25 24.07 0.20
N ASN A 49 10.55 23.80 0.30
CA ASN A 49 11.18 22.67 -0.39
C ASN A 49 10.72 21.35 0.26
N VAL A 50 9.51 20.90 -0.07
CA VAL A 50 8.93 19.64 0.38
C VAL A 50 8.96 18.67 -0.78
N GLN A 51 9.40 17.44 -0.52
CA GLN A 51 9.28 16.32 -1.44
C GLN A 51 7.81 16.11 -1.83
N LEU A 52 7.53 15.74 -3.09
CA LEU A 52 6.17 15.54 -3.59
C LEU A 52 5.40 14.53 -2.74
N SER A 53 6.01 13.39 -2.42
CA SER A 53 5.41 12.34 -1.58
C SER A 53 4.96 12.87 -0.22
N GLU A 54 5.77 13.73 0.41
CA GLU A 54 5.45 14.36 1.69
C GLU A 54 4.40 15.45 1.55
N TRP A 55 4.42 16.22 0.46
CA TRP A 55 3.39 17.22 0.19
C TRP A 55 2.01 16.57 -0.02
N LEU A 56 1.95 15.49 -0.80
CA LEU A 56 0.76 14.68 -1.01
C LEU A 56 0.21 14.14 0.32
N TRP A 57 1.08 13.58 1.16
CA TRP A 57 0.71 13.02 2.45
C TRP A 57 0.22 14.07 3.47
N ARG A 58 0.86 15.24 3.49
CA ARG A 58 0.54 16.35 4.43
C ARG A 58 -0.67 17.18 4.01
N GLY A 59 -1.22 16.97 2.81
CA GLY A 59 -2.45 17.62 2.36
C GLY A 59 -3.57 17.45 3.38
N SER A 60 -4.35 18.51 3.63
CA SER A 60 -5.39 18.51 4.68
C SER A 60 -6.43 17.41 4.46
N GLU A 61 -6.88 17.22 3.22
CA GLU A 61 -7.79 16.14 2.85
C GLU A 61 -7.12 14.76 2.95
N SER A 62 -5.87 14.63 2.52
CA SER A 62 -5.09 13.38 2.69
C SER A 62 -5.02 12.97 4.17
N ARG A 63 -4.74 13.92 5.06
CA ARG A 63 -4.72 13.68 6.51
C ARG A 63 -6.11 13.34 7.04
N ALA A 64 -7.17 13.97 6.55
CA ALA A 64 -8.53 13.63 6.94
C ALA A 64 -8.92 12.19 6.53
N LEU A 65 -8.53 11.76 5.33
CA LEU A 65 -8.74 10.39 4.84
C LEU A 65 -7.95 9.36 5.66
N ALA A 66 -6.67 9.63 5.95
CA ALA A 66 -5.87 8.78 6.83
C ALA A 66 -6.49 8.65 8.22
N GLN A 67 -6.99 9.76 8.80
CA GLN A 67 -7.71 9.73 10.06
C GLN A 67 -9.01 8.92 9.97
N LYS A 68 -9.76 9.00 8.87
CA LYS A 68 -10.94 8.16 8.65
C LYS A 68 -10.57 6.68 8.67
N ALA A 69 -9.49 6.29 7.99
CA ALA A 69 -8.99 4.91 7.99
C ALA A 69 -8.59 4.42 9.40
N LEU A 70 -7.87 5.25 10.17
CA LEU A 70 -7.51 4.95 11.57
C LEU A 70 -8.73 4.67 12.46
N HIS A 71 -9.85 5.34 12.17
CA HIS A 71 -11.10 5.18 12.91
C HIS A 71 -12.06 4.15 12.31
N SER A 72 -11.67 3.42 11.27
CA SER A 72 -12.47 2.36 10.69
C SER A 72 -12.73 1.23 11.69
N GLY A 73 -13.81 0.48 11.47
CA GLY A 73 -14.13 -0.67 12.34
C GLY A 73 -13.03 -1.74 12.30
N PHE A 74 -12.35 -1.93 11.17
CA PHE A 74 -11.26 -2.89 11.02
C PHE A 74 -10.08 -2.51 11.91
N ILE A 75 -9.58 -1.27 11.79
CA ILE A 75 -8.43 -0.80 12.57
C ILE A 75 -8.74 -0.74 14.07
N LYS A 76 -9.96 -0.32 14.45
CA LYS A 76 -10.41 -0.40 15.85
C LYS A 76 -10.41 -1.83 16.38
N GLY A 77 -10.85 -2.80 15.56
CA GLY A 77 -10.83 -4.22 15.91
C GLY A 77 -9.41 -4.79 16.06
N ILE A 78 -8.48 -4.39 15.19
CA ILE A 78 -7.05 -4.73 15.32
C ILE A 78 -6.52 -4.18 16.64
N LYS A 79 -6.71 -2.89 16.90
CA LYS A 79 -6.26 -2.20 18.12
C LYS A 79 -6.78 -2.87 19.39
N SER A 80 -8.06 -3.24 19.43
CA SER A 80 -8.68 -3.85 20.61
C SER A 80 -8.38 -5.35 20.75
N GLY A 81 -7.93 -6.02 19.69
CA GLY A 81 -7.76 -7.47 19.67
C GLY A 81 -9.07 -8.23 19.51
N LEU A 82 -10.15 -7.55 19.10
CA LEU A 82 -11.51 -8.09 19.02
C LEU A 82 -12.07 -8.10 17.59
N LEU A 83 -11.26 -7.80 16.58
CA LEU A 83 -11.68 -8.00 15.19
C LEU A 83 -12.09 -9.46 14.99
N ASP A 84 -13.24 -9.69 14.37
CA ASP A 84 -13.69 -11.03 13.99
C ASP A 84 -12.65 -11.66 13.04
N PRO A 85 -12.10 -12.84 13.35
CA PRO A 85 -11.12 -13.50 12.49
C PRO A 85 -11.63 -13.76 11.06
N ARG A 86 -12.96 -13.84 10.85
CA ARG A 86 -13.58 -13.94 9.52
C ARG A 86 -13.41 -12.66 8.72
N HIS A 87 -13.54 -11.51 9.37
CA HIS A 87 -13.30 -10.20 8.77
C HIS A 87 -11.82 -10.02 8.42
N PHE A 88 -10.92 -10.40 9.33
CA PHE A 88 -9.49 -10.42 9.06
C PHE A 88 -9.16 -11.32 7.86
N GLY A 89 -9.67 -12.57 7.84
CA GLY A 89 -9.44 -13.50 6.74
C GLY A 89 -10.00 -13.01 5.40
N SER A 90 -11.24 -12.51 5.41
CA SER A 90 -11.89 -11.98 4.20
C SER A 90 -11.17 -10.75 3.63
N PHE A 91 -10.61 -9.90 4.49
CA PHE A 91 -9.80 -8.76 4.07
C PHE A 91 -8.55 -9.23 3.31
N PHE A 92 -7.75 -10.13 3.91
CA PHE A 92 -6.50 -10.57 3.29
C PHE A 92 -6.68 -11.43 2.03
N VAL A 93 -7.79 -12.18 1.93
CA VAL A 93 -8.14 -12.88 0.67
C VAL A 93 -8.43 -11.88 -0.45
N GLN A 94 -9.15 -10.80 -0.15
CA GLN A 94 -9.39 -9.72 -1.12
C GLN A 94 -8.11 -8.95 -1.45
N ASP A 95 -7.28 -8.66 -0.45
CA ASP A 95 -5.98 -7.98 -0.60
C ASP A 95 -5.05 -8.76 -1.55
N ALA A 96 -5.00 -10.09 -1.41
CA ALA A 96 -4.23 -10.94 -2.31
C ALA A 96 -4.69 -10.83 -3.78
N VAL A 97 -5.99 -10.72 -4.00
CA VAL A 97 -6.55 -10.56 -5.35
C VAL A 97 -6.37 -9.12 -5.86
N PHE A 98 -6.45 -8.12 -4.98
CA PHE A 98 -6.10 -6.74 -5.30
C PHE A 98 -4.65 -6.65 -5.80
N CYS A 99 -3.68 -7.24 -5.09
CA CYS A 99 -2.27 -7.25 -5.51
C CYS A 99 -2.05 -7.97 -6.85
N PHE A 100 -2.84 -9.01 -7.15
CA PHE A 100 -2.82 -9.63 -8.48
C PHE A 100 -3.22 -8.65 -9.59
N HIS A 101 -4.20 -7.79 -9.35
CA HIS A 101 -4.59 -6.75 -10.29
C HIS A 101 -3.55 -5.63 -10.40
N VAL A 102 -2.92 -5.22 -9.29
CA VAL A 102 -1.78 -4.27 -9.30
C VAL A 102 -0.69 -4.72 -10.28
N VAL A 103 -0.33 -6.00 -10.29
CA VAL A 103 0.62 -6.56 -11.27
C VAL A 103 0.16 -6.35 -12.71
N GLN A 104 -1.14 -6.51 -13.00
CA GLN A 104 -1.67 -6.28 -14.34
C GLN A 104 -1.63 -4.79 -14.71
N HIS A 105 -1.95 -3.90 -13.77
CA HIS A 105 -1.90 -2.45 -13.98
C HIS A 105 -0.47 -1.99 -14.30
N LEU A 106 0.52 -2.49 -13.55
CA LEU A 106 1.94 -2.24 -13.82
C LEU A 106 2.36 -2.73 -15.22
N LYS A 107 1.87 -3.89 -15.66
CA LYS A 107 2.11 -4.41 -17.02
C LYS A 107 1.49 -3.53 -18.11
N ILE A 108 0.29 -3.00 -17.88
CA ILE A 108 -0.34 -2.02 -18.77
C ILE A 108 0.52 -0.77 -18.86
N ALA A 109 0.95 -0.22 -17.71
CA ALA A 109 1.80 0.96 -17.66
C ALA A 109 3.16 0.75 -18.37
N LEU A 110 3.78 -0.42 -18.19
CA LEU A 110 5.04 -0.80 -18.83
C LEU A 110 4.94 -0.80 -20.36
N GLN A 111 3.80 -1.26 -20.92
CA GLN A 111 3.60 -1.30 -22.38
C GLN A 111 3.49 0.08 -23.03
N LYS A 112 3.12 1.12 -22.26
CA LYS A 112 2.91 2.49 -22.78
C LYS A 112 4.22 3.25 -23.01
N TYR A 113 5.30 2.91 -22.31
CA TYR A 113 6.56 3.66 -22.33
C TYR A 113 7.81 2.76 -22.51
N PRO A 114 7.86 1.90 -23.54
CA PRO A 114 8.94 0.91 -23.70
C PRO A 114 10.32 1.54 -23.97
N SER A 115 10.38 2.81 -24.34
CA SER A 115 11.63 3.52 -24.65
C SER A 115 12.20 4.34 -23.48
N ASP A 116 11.44 4.56 -22.39
CA ASP A 116 11.98 5.23 -21.20
C ASP A 116 12.63 4.20 -20.28
N SER A 117 13.96 4.15 -20.28
CA SER A 117 14.71 3.17 -19.49
C SER A 117 14.52 3.31 -17.98
N THR A 118 14.27 4.52 -17.49
CA THR A 118 14.11 4.78 -16.05
C THR A 118 12.74 4.30 -15.56
N LEU A 119 11.65 4.67 -16.27
CA LEU A 119 10.32 4.15 -15.96
C LEU A 119 10.23 2.65 -16.21
N THR A 120 10.84 2.15 -17.28
CA THR A 120 10.87 0.72 -17.58
C THR A 120 11.53 -0.06 -16.45
N ALA A 121 12.68 0.39 -15.94
CA ALA A 121 13.39 -0.28 -14.86
C ALA A 121 12.57 -0.35 -13.56
N VAL A 122 11.99 0.78 -13.12
CA VAL A 122 11.18 0.78 -11.89
C VAL A 122 9.91 -0.07 -12.05
N LEU A 123 9.23 -0.01 -13.21
CA LEU A 123 8.02 -0.79 -13.45
C LEU A 123 8.32 -2.29 -13.51
N GLN A 124 9.41 -2.70 -14.15
CA GLN A 124 9.83 -4.10 -14.20
C GLN A 124 10.14 -4.63 -12.80
N GLU A 125 10.82 -3.84 -11.99
CA GLU A 125 11.14 -4.22 -10.62
C GLU A 125 9.88 -4.29 -9.75
N GLN A 126 8.98 -3.32 -9.87
CA GLN A 126 7.67 -3.34 -9.22
C GLN A 126 6.87 -4.58 -9.63
N ILE A 127 6.81 -4.92 -10.93
CA ILE A 127 6.15 -6.14 -11.42
C ILE A 127 6.78 -7.38 -10.78
N ARG A 128 8.10 -7.52 -10.85
CA ARG A 128 8.82 -8.70 -10.32
C ARG A 128 8.54 -8.90 -8.83
N THR A 129 8.56 -7.82 -8.08
CA THR A 129 8.39 -7.84 -6.63
C THR A 129 6.93 -8.09 -6.23
N ASN A 130 5.97 -7.44 -6.91
CA ASN A 130 4.54 -7.68 -6.71
C ASN A 130 4.10 -9.09 -7.17
N GLU A 131 4.68 -9.64 -8.23
CA GLU A 131 4.45 -11.02 -8.67
C GLU A 131 4.96 -12.03 -7.64
N LYS A 132 6.15 -11.78 -7.09
CA LYS A 132 6.67 -12.60 -5.98
C LYS A 132 5.72 -12.56 -4.80
N TYR A 133 5.34 -11.36 -4.39
CA TYR A 133 4.48 -11.15 -3.24
C TYR A 133 3.11 -11.83 -3.41
N THR A 134 2.44 -11.58 -4.53
CA THR A 134 1.12 -12.15 -4.84
C THR A 134 1.16 -13.68 -4.83
N ARG A 135 2.23 -14.28 -5.37
CA ARG A 135 2.41 -15.74 -5.33
C ARG A 135 2.56 -16.26 -3.90
N ASP A 136 3.35 -15.56 -3.07
CA ASP A 136 3.56 -15.94 -1.68
C ASP A 136 2.24 -15.84 -0.88
N LEU A 137 1.42 -14.79 -1.12
CA LEU A 137 0.07 -14.67 -0.57
C LEU A 137 -0.87 -15.80 -1.03
N PHE A 138 -0.87 -16.13 -2.33
CA PHE A 138 -1.72 -17.21 -2.85
C PHE A 138 -1.35 -18.56 -2.25
N GLN A 139 -0.06 -18.80 -2.02
CA GLN A 139 0.39 -19.99 -1.31
C GLN A 139 -0.09 -19.99 0.14
N GLN A 140 0.06 -18.87 0.86
CA GLN A 140 -0.31 -18.73 2.26
C GLN A 140 -1.82 -18.88 2.48
N TRP A 141 -2.64 -18.30 1.59
CA TRP A 141 -4.11 -18.30 1.69
C TRP A 141 -4.76 -19.42 0.88
N HIS A 142 -3.96 -20.32 0.31
CA HIS A 142 -4.42 -21.45 -0.52
C HIS A 142 -5.34 -21.03 -1.69
N ILE A 143 -5.03 -19.88 -2.32
CA ILE A 143 -5.77 -19.34 -3.46
C ILE A 143 -5.24 -20.01 -4.73
N ALA A 144 -6.02 -20.95 -5.28
CA ALA A 144 -5.63 -21.68 -6.50
C ALA A 144 -5.91 -20.90 -7.79
N ASN A 145 -6.95 -20.06 -7.80
CA ASN A 145 -7.35 -19.25 -8.94
C ASN A 145 -7.87 -17.89 -8.46
N PRO A 146 -7.13 -16.79 -8.68
CA PRO A 146 -7.59 -15.46 -8.25
C PRO A 146 -8.89 -15.03 -8.93
N ASN A 147 -9.13 -15.45 -10.18
CA ASN A 147 -10.38 -15.17 -10.88
C ASN A 147 -11.60 -15.91 -10.28
N GLY A 148 -11.38 -16.85 -9.37
CA GLY A 148 -12.43 -17.54 -8.64
C GLY A 148 -12.89 -16.81 -7.37
N ILE A 149 -12.25 -15.70 -7.01
CA ILE A 149 -12.59 -14.88 -5.85
C ILE A 149 -13.35 -13.64 -6.33
N LEU A 150 -14.52 -13.42 -5.75
CA LEU A 150 -15.29 -12.19 -5.99
C LEU A 150 -14.80 -11.11 -5.03
N LEU A 151 -14.27 -10.01 -5.57
CA LEU A 151 -13.93 -8.83 -4.77
C LEU A 151 -15.21 -8.17 -4.22
N GLY A 152 -15.12 -7.65 -3.01
CA GLY A 152 -16.12 -6.74 -2.49
C GLY A 152 -16.08 -5.41 -3.23
N LYS A 153 -17.19 -4.65 -3.18
CA LYS A 153 -17.36 -3.40 -3.94
C LYS A 153 -16.21 -2.40 -3.74
N ALA A 154 -15.72 -2.22 -2.52
CA ALA A 154 -14.63 -1.27 -2.24
C ALA A 154 -13.33 -1.69 -2.96
N ALA A 155 -12.95 -2.97 -2.87
CA ALA A 155 -11.77 -3.50 -3.55
C ALA A 155 -11.92 -3.48 -5.08
N GLU A 156 -13.11 -3.80 -5.60
CA GLU A 156 -13.39 -3.74 -7.04
C GLU A 156 -13.27 -2.32 -7.61
N GLU A 157 -13.86 -1.33 -6.93
CA GLU A 157 -13.75 0.08 -7.36
C GLU A 157 -12.31 0.60 -7.22
N TYR A 158 -11.54 0.13 -6.23
CA TYR A 158 -10.13 0.48 -6.12
C TYR A 158 -9.31 -0.09 -7.26
N VAL A 159 -9.46 -1.39 -7.56
CA VAL A 159 -8.83 -2.04 -8.72
C VAL A 159 -9.18 -1.30 -10.01
N LYS A 160 -10.45 -0.96 -10.20
CA LYS A 160 -10.90 -0.22 -11.37
C LYS A 160 -10.25 1.16 -11.46
N PHE A 161 -10.15 1.88 -10.35
CA PHE A 161 -9.50 3.18 -10.31
C PHE A 161 -8.02 3.11 -10.71
N GLU A 162 -7.24 2.19 -10.13
CA GLU A 162 -5.83 2.04 -10.51
C GLU A 162 -5.67 1.63 -11.98
N ARG A 163 -6.58 0.78 -12.47
CA ARG A 163 -6.61 0.39 -13.87
C ARG A 163 -6.82 1.59 -14.79
N GLU A 164 -7.80 2.45 -14.48
CA GLU A 164 -8.07 3.69 -15.24
C GLU A 164 -6.82 4.57 -15.27
N VAL A 165 -6.13 4.74 -14.13
CA VAL A 165 -4.87 5.50 -14.07
C VAL A 165 -3.79 4.86 -14.96
N ALA A 166 -3.65 3.53 -14.91
CA ALA A 166 -2.67 2.81 -15.74
C ALA A 166 -2.97 2.93 -17.24
N GLU A 167 -4.25 2.85 -17.64
CA GLU A 167 -4.70 2.91 -19.02
C GLU A 167 -4.63 4.33 -19.60
N ASP A 168 -4.99 5.34 -18.82
CA ASP A 168 -5.21 6.70 -19.34
C ASP A 168 -4.08 7.68 -19.05
N MET A 169 -3.21 7.41 -18.07
CA MET A 169 -2.22 8.39 -17.57
C MET A 169 -0.77 7.94 -17.74
N SER A 170 0.19 8.84 -17.49
CA SER A 170 1.62 8.46 -17.45
C SER A 170 1.87 7.42 -16.34
N PRO A 171 2.78 6.44 -16.51
CA PRO A 171 3.11 5.46 -15.48
C PRO A 171 3.49 6.05 -14.13
N LEU A 172 4.06 7.25 -14.10
CA LEU A 172 4.38 7.91 -12.84
C LEU A 172 3.12 8.23 -12.01
N TYR A 173 1.97 8.47 -12.66
CA TYR A 173 0.70 8.65 -11.96
C TYR A 173 0.16 7.35 -11.37
N LEU A 174 0.42 6.19 -12.00
CA LEU A 174 0.13 4.89 -11.37
C LEU A 174 1.00 4.69 -10.13
N LEU A 175 2.29 5.03 -10.20
CA LEU A 175 3.17 4.99 -9.02
C LEU A 175 2.68 5.94 -7.91
N ILE A 176 2.16 7.12 -8.25
CA ILE A 176 1.50 8.02 -7.28
C ILE A 176 0.22 7.41 -6.71
N ALA A 177 -0.58 6.71 -7.53
CA ALA A 177 -1.79 6.02 -7.08
C ALA A 177 -1.49 4.86 -6.11
N MET A 178 -0.34 4.21 -6.26
CA MET A 178 0.11 3.15 -5.36
C MET A 178 0.72 3.68 -4.05
N LEU A 179 1.24 4.90 -4.03
CA LEU A 179 1.95 5.47 -2.87
C LEU A 179 1.15 5.49 -1.53
N PRO A 180 -0.18 5.69 -1.51
CA PRO A 180 -0.97 5.60 -0.29
C PRO A 180 -0.84 4.28 0.47
N CYS A 181 -0.65 3.13 -0.19
CA CYS A 181 -0.54 1.85 0.53
C CYS A 181 0.71 1.82 1.43
N GLU A 182 1.85 2.31 0.94
CA GLU A 182 3.09 2.46 1.70
C GLU A 182 2.93 3.41 2.89
N LYS A 183 2.40 4.61 2.62
CA LYS A 183 2.33 5.68 3.62
C LYS A 183 1.28 5.38 4.68
N LEU A 184 0.08 4.94 4.28
CA LEU A 184 -1.04 4.76 5.18
C LEU A 184 -0.80 3.56 6.12
N TRP A 185 -0.43 2.40 5.59
CA TRP A 185 -0.28 1.20 6.41
C TRP A 185 0.84 1.37 7.44
N SER A 186 1.96 1.98 7.04
CA SER A 186 3.05 2.27 7.97
C SER A 186 2.65 3.28 9.02
N TRP A 187 1.96 4.35 8.63
CA TRP A 187 1.46 5.34 9.57
C TRP A 187 0.44 4.73 10.56
N LEU A 188 -0.51 3.93 10.10
CA LEU A 188 -1.48 3.24 10.97
C LEU A 188 -0.74 2.37 12.00
N ALA A 189 0.26 1.60 11.58
CA ALA A 189 1.06 0.80 12.49
C ALA A 189 1.80 1.66 13.54
N MET A 190 2.38 2.78 13.12
CA MET A 190 3.03 3.73 14.02
C MET A 190 2.07 4.35 15.04
N GLU A 191 0.85 4.67 14.65
CA GLU A 191 -0.19 5.16 15.57
C GLU A 191 -0.61 4.07 16.58
N LEU A 192 -0.60 2.80 16.17
CA LEU A 192 -1.02 1.68 17.03
C LEU A 192 0.07 1.12 17.94
N GLN A 193 1.35 1.20 17.57
CA GLN A 193 2.45 0.44 18.19
C GLN A 193 2.59 0.61 19.70
N TYR A 194 2.26 1.79 20.22
CA TYR A 194 2.34 2.13 21.64
C TYR A 194 1.00 2.00 22.38
N GLU A 195 -0.09 1.83 21.64
CA GLU A 195 -1.44 1.70 22.19
C GLU A 195 -1.92 0.24 22.25
N ILE A 196 -1.35 -0.63 21.44
CA ILE A 196 -1.73 -2.04 21.35
C ILE A 196 -0.98 -2.89 22.40
N SER A 197 -1.73 -3.69 23.17
CA SER A 197 -1.15 -4.61 24.17
C SER A 197 -0.21 -5.62 23.51
N ALA A 198 0.88 -5.98 24.19
CA ALA A 198 1.79 -7.06 23.77
C ALA A 198 1.11 -8.44 23.69
N THR A 199 -0.04 -8.62 24.36
CA THR A 199 -0.84 -9.85 24.30
C THR A 199 -1.98 -9.80 23.28
N ASN A 200 -2.10 -8.71 22.51
CA ASN A 200 -3.11 -8.58 21.47
C ASN A 200 -2.84 -9.62 20.36
N VAL A 201 -3.87 -10.36 19.97
CA VAL A 201 -3.79 -11.41 18.95
C VAL A 201 -3.39 -10.89 17.57
N TYR A 202 -3.65 -9.61 17.27
CA TYR A 202 -3.28 -8.92 16.03
C TYR A 202 -2.02 -8.05 16.18
N ARG A 203 -1.24 -8.20 17.27
CA ARG A 203 0.01 -7.45 17.47
C ARG A 203 0.98 -7.60 16.29
N PHE A 204 1.03 -8.80 15.70
CA PHE A 204 1.85 -9.08 14.52
C PHE A 204 1.56 -8.12 13.37
N TRP A 205 0.29 -7.77 13.13
CA TRP A 205 -0.08 -6.86 12.07
C TRP A 205 0.54 -5.48 12.28
N VAL A 206 0.66 -5.02 13.53
CA VAL A 206 1.34 -3.74 13.79
C VAL A 206 2.84 -3.89 13.57
N ASP A 207 3.46 -4.88 14.18
CA ASP A 207 4.92 -5.07 14.12
C ASP A 207 5.42 -5.25 12.67
N ASP A 208 4.63 -5.90 11.80
CA ASP A 208 4.95 -6.11 10.39
C ASP A 208 4.90 -4.83 9.53
N HIS A 209 4.34 -3.73 10.03
CA HIS A 209 4.12 -2.50 9.25
C HIS A 209 4.78 -1.24 9.83
N VAL A 210 5.43 -1.29 11.00
CA VAL A 210 6.05 -0.10 11.65
C VAL A 210 7.18 0.55 10.83
N SER A 211 7.76 -0.11 9.84
CA SER A 211 8.86 0.46 9.05
C SER A 211 8.87 -0.04 7.61
N ILE A 212 8.16 0.67 6.73
CA ILE A 212 8.23 0.46 5.28
C ILE A 212 9.30 1.37 4.69
N ASP A 213 10.19 0.81 3.87
CA ASP A 213 11.23 1.57 3.15
C ASP A 213 10.57 2.48 2.09
N PRO A 214 10.83 3.79 2.08
CA PRO A 214 10.19 4.75 1.19
C PRO A 214 10.74 4.72 -0.25
N VAL A 215 10.99 3.54 -0.83
CA VAL A 215 11.58 3.39 -2.17
C VAL A 215 10.74 4.10 -3.23
N LEU A 216 9.43 3.80 -3.27
CA LEU A 216 8.53 4.38 -4.28
C LEU A 216 8.40 5.89 -4.11
N ALA A 217 8.28 6.35 -2.87
CA ALA A 217 8.29 7.78 -2.53
C ALA A 217 9.55 8.46 -3.08
N THR A 218 10.73 7.90 -2.79
CA THR A 218 12.02 8.42 -3.26
C THR A 218 12.05 8.52 -4.78
N PHE A 219 11.65 7.46 -5.49
CA PHE A 219 11.59 7.49 -6.95
C PHE A 219 10.67 8.58 -7.48
N ILE A 220 9.46 8.72 -6.91
CA ILE A 220 8.51 9.76 -7.30
C ILE A 220 9.12 11.15 -7.08
N ASP A 221 9.75 11.38 -5.93
CA ASP A 221 10.32 12.66 -5.56
C ASP A 221 11.49 13.10 -6.45
N GLU A 222 12.35 12.14 -6.82
CA GLU A 222 13.49 12.37 -7.70
C GLU A 222 13.08 12.57 -9.17
N ASN A 223 11.92 12.06 -9.57
CA ASN A 223 11.53 12.00 -10.99
C ASN A 223 10.32 12.87 -11.35
N ALA A 224 9.57 13.41 -10.39
CA ALA A 224 8.37 14.22 -10.65
C ALA A 224 8.64 15.39 -11.62
N GLY A 225 9.75 16.11 -11.42
CA GLY A 225 10.16 17.20 -12.32
C GLY A 225 10.51 16.71 -13.73
N ARG A 226 11.21 15.57 -13.85
CA ARG A 226 11.59 14.98 -15.14
C ARG A 226 10.37 14.63 -16.00
N TYR A 227 9.30 14.15 -15.37
CA TYR A 227 8.09 13.72 -16.06
C TYR A 227 6.98 14.78 -16.09
N ASN A 228 7.28 16.02 -15.71
CA ASN A 228 6.34 17.14 -15.69
C ASN A 228 5.02 16.80 -14.97
N VAL A 229 5.13 16.23 -13.77
CA VAL A 229 3.95 15.91 -12.97
C VAL A 229 3.14 17.17 -12.68
N ASP A 230 1.89 17.18 -13.14
CA ASP A 230 0.90 18.14 -12.70
C ASP A 230 0.50 17.86 -11.24
N LEU A 231 0.70 18.85 -10.37
CA LEU A 231 0.57 18.71 -8.92
C LEU A 231 -0.88 18.53 -8.48
N ASP A 232 -1.83 19.21 -9.14
CA ASP A 232 -3.25 19.10 -8.83
C ASP A 232 -3.76 17.69 -9.20
N THR A 233 -3.34 17.18 -10.35
CA THR A 233 -3.61 15.81 -10.79
C THR A 233 -2.98 14.78 -9.85
N ALA A 234 -1.73 14.99 -9.43
CA ALA A 234 -1.06 14.09 -8.49
C ALA A 234 -1.78 14.05 -7.14
N MET A 235 -2.19 15.20 -6.61
CA MET A 235 -2.94 15.30 -5.36
C MET A 235 -4.30 14.59 -5.47
N PHE A 236 -5.04 14.80 -6.57
CA PHE A 236 -6.31 14.14 -6.81
C PHE A 236 -6.16 12.60 -6.83
N ILE A 237 -5.17 12.09 -7.57
CA ILE A 237 -4.94 10.64 -7.69
C ILE A 237 -4.55 10.05 -6.35
N TYR A 238 -3.61 10.69 -5.64
CA TYR A 238 -3.17 10.26 -4.32
C TYR A 238 -4.33 10.21 -3.32
N GLN A 239 -5.14 11.27 -3.24
CA GLN A 239 -6.29 11.34 -2.35
C GLN A 239 -7.36 10.31 -2.72
N LYS A 240 -7.59 10.07 -4.01
CA LYS A 240 -8.56 9.07 -4.47
C LYS A 240 -8.13 7.63 -4.13
N ALA A 241 -6.84 7.30 -4.29
CA ALA A 241 -6.30 6.04 -3.81
C ALA A 241 -6.41 5.92 -2.27
N LEU A 242 -6.01 6.96 -1.54
CA LEU A 242 -6.10 6.98 -0.07
C LEU A 242 -7.54 6.86 0.45
N TYR A 243 -8.51 7.42 -0.28
CA TYR A 243 -9.93 7.23 -0.03
C TYR A 243 -10.31 5.76 -0.16
N TRP A 244 -9.90 5.09 -1.24
CA TRP A 244 -10.22 3.68 -1.47
C TRP A 244 -9.56 2.74 -0.46
N GLU A 245 -8.34 3.03 0.00
CA GLU A 245 -7.74 2.33 1.14
C GLU A 245 -8.66 2.41 2.37
N GLY A 246 -9.14 3.61 2.71
CA GLY A 246 -10.07 3.82 3.82
C GLY A 246 -11.39 3.07 3.66
N GLU A 247 -11.98 3.08 2.47
CA GLU A 247 -13.20 2.30 2.17
C GLU A 247 -12.95 0.79 2.23
N PHE A 248 -11.76 0.33 1.82
CA PHE A 248 -11.40 -1.08 1.91
C PHE A 248 -11.32 -1.54 3.37
N PHE A 249 -10.65 -0.78 4.25
CA PHE A 249 -10.67 -1.04 5.69
C PHE A 249 -12.08 -0.98 6.29
N GLU A 250 -12.88 0.01 5.93
CA GLU A 250 -14.24 0.14 6.47
C GLU A 250 -15.10 -1.06 6.05
N SER A 251 -15.06 -1.43 4.78
CA SER A 251 -15.82 -2.55 4.22
C SER A 251 -15.48 -3.90 4.86
N ALA A 252 -14.24 -4.06 5.36
CA ALA A 252 -13.78 -5.28 6.01
C ALA A 252 -14.42 -5.51 7.39
N SER A 253 -15.01 -4.48 7.99
CA SER A 253 -15.61 -4.54 9.32
C SER A 253 -17.13 -4.40 9.33
N ALA A 254 -17.71 -3.92 8.24
CA ALA A 254 -19.13 -4.02 7.97
C ALA A 254 -19.43 -5.49 7.65
N GLY A 255 -20.16 -6.17 8.53
CA GLY A 255 -20.57 -7.57 8.29
C GLY A 255 -21.18 -7.70 6.89
N SER A 256 -20.85 -8.78 6.20
CA SER A 256 -21.49 -9.13 4.92
C SER A 256 -23.00 -9.25 5.19
N ASN A 257 -23.78 -8.30 4.69
CA ASN A 257 -25.24 -8.43 4.64
C ASN A 257 -25.63 -9.50 3.63
#